data_AF-A0A7X7G0F5-F1
#
_entry.id   AF-A0A7X7G0F5-F1
#
_cell.length_a   1.000
_cell.length_b   1.000
_cell.length_c   1.000
_cell.angle_alpha   90.00
_cell.angle_beta   90.00
_cell.angle_gamma   90.00
#
_symmetry.space_group_name_H-M   'P 1'
#
loop_
_entity.id
_entity.type
_entity.pdbx_description
1 polymer ?
#
loop_
_entity_poly.entity_id
_entity_poly.type
_entity_poly.pdbx_seq_one_letter_code
_entity_poly.pdbx_strand_id
1 'polypeptide(L)'
;MKVLILAGGYGTRLYPLITDTPKALLEVAGKTLIDHALDKYVEIKGVEEVLVVTNAKFADQIGSWAAERKGCPFPVRVINDGTHTPEERLGAIGDVLFTLDRVPGKADWAVIGSDNLFNEGLASFLEAARRNIPAVTIGCYDIGDTSGATKYGVVEIDARGKVLSLEEKPKEPRSSLISMCLYYFPGASLGRMRTFVQETGRTDTTGGYIQWLFSREDVFAHRFGGKWYDIGSLESYQEAQKQFLSK
;
A
#
# COMPACT_ATOMS: atom_id res chain seq x y z
N MET A 1 15.04 -7.27 2.54
CA MET A 1 13.84 -6.47 2.85
C MET A 1 12.64 -7.39 2.89
N LYS A 2 11.64 -7.05 3.70
CA LYS A 2 10.34 -7.75 3.72
C LYS A 2 9.30 -6.93 2.98
N VAL A 3 8.30 -7.59 2.43
CA VAL A 3 7.18 -6.92 1.75
C VAL A 3 5.91 -7.21 2.55
N LEU A 4 5.09 -6.19 2.79
CA LEU A 4 3.76 -6.32 3.35
C LEU A 4 2.72 -5.85 2.33
N ILE A 5 1.84 -6.75 1.93
CA ILE A 5 0.66 -6.43 1.13
C ILE A 5 -0.53 -6.29 2.08
N LEU A 6 -1.17 -5.11 2.07
CA LEU A 6 -2.37 -4.83 2.85
C LEU A 6 -3.61 -5.34 2.10
N ALA A 7 -4.24 -6.40 2.61
CA ALA A 7 -5.42 -7.04 2.05
C ALA A 7 -6.60 -7.14 3.04
N GLY A 8 -6.53 -6.46 4.20
CA GLY A 8 -7.57 -6.48 5.25
C GLY A 8 -8.87 -5.70 4.93
N GLY A 9 -8.96 -5.06 3.76
CA GLY A 9 -10.11 -4.24 3.39
C GLY A 9 -11.40 -5.03 3.14
N TYR A 10 -12.49 -4.66 3.84
CA TYR A 10 -13.81 -5.25 3.66
C TYR A 10 -14.54 -4.84 2.37
N GLY A 11 -14.02 -3.84 1.65
CA GLY A 11 -14.50 -3.52 0.30
C GLY A 11 -15.98 -3.10 0.20
N THR A 12 -16.55 -2.48 1.24
CA THR A 12 -17.98 -2.14 1.33
C THR A 12 -18.51 -1.33 0.14
N ARG A 13 -17.67 -0.47 -0.48
CA ARG A 13 -18.00 0.35 -1.67
C ARG A 13 -18.00 -0.42 -3.01
N LEU A 14 -17.63 -1.69 -2.99
CA LEU A 14 -17.58 -2.59 -4.15
C LEU A 14 -18.70 -3.64 -4.11
N TYR A 15 -19.65 -3.52 -3.18
CA TYR A 15 -20.82 -4.40 -3.17
C TYR A 15 -21.60 -4.32 -4.50
N PRO A 16 -22.04 -5.44 -5.09
CA PRO A 16 -22.07 -6.81 -4.55
C PRO A 16 -20.83 -7.68 -4.85
N LEU A 17 -19.76 -7.14 -5.44
CA LEU A 17 -18.60 -7.94 -5.85
C LEU A 17 -17.85 -8.60 -4.68
N ILE A 18 -17.99 -8.06 -3.47
CA ILE A 18 -17.18 -8.41 -2.27
C ILE A 18 -18.04 -9.07 -1.19
N THR A 19 -19.06 -9.84 -1.59
CA THR A 19 -19.86 -10.63 -0.64
C THR A 19 -19.02 -11.76 -0.05
N ASP A 20 -18.52 -12.64 -0.93
CA ASP A 20 -17.75 -13.85 -0.56
C ASP A 20 -16.32 -13.87 -1.13
N THR A 21 -15.98 -12.90 -1.99
CA THR A 21 -14.65 -12.76 -2.59
C THR A 21 -13.94 -11.56 -1.98
N PRO A 22 -12.75 -11.71 -1.36
CA PRO A 22 -11.99 -10.56 -0.88
C PRO A 22 -11.61 -9.63 -2.03
N LYS A 23 -11.57 -8.33 -1.73
CA LYS A 23 -11.15 -7.29 -2.67
C LYS A 23 -9.84 -7.63 -3.40
N ALA A 24 -8.87 -8.13 -2.65
CA ALA A 24 -7.54 -8.47 -3.16
C ALA A 24 -7.57 -9.57 -4.25
N LEU A 25 -8.62 -10.40 -4.29
CA LEU A 25 -8.82 -11.46 -5.29
C LEU A 25 -9.71 -11.05 -6.46
N LEU A 26 -10.17 -9.79 -6.54
CA LEU A 26 -10.79 -9.29 -7.77
C LEU A 26 -9.78 -9.35 -8.92
N GLU A 27 -10.25 -9.70 -10.11
CA GLU A 27 -9.38 -9.87 -11.27
C GLU A 27 -9.40 -8.65 -12.17
N VAL A 28 -8.24 -8.24 -12.68
CA VAL A 28 -8.11 -7.26 -13.77
C VAL A 28 -7.07 -7.80 -14.74
N ALA A 29 -7.37 -7.79 -16.04
CA ALA A 29 -6.48 -8.31 -17.09
C ALA A 29 -6.00 -9.75 -16.84
N GLY A 30 -6.89 -10.62 -16.33
CA GLY A 30 -6.63 -12.04 -16.11
C GLY A 30 -5.75 -12.40 -14.91
N LYS A 31 -5.50 -11.45 -14.00
CA LYS A 31 -4.78 -11.66 -12.74
C LYS A 31 -5.51 -11.01 -11.59
N THR A 32 -5.42 -11.60 -10.39
CA THR A 32 -5.97 -10.98 -9.19
C THR A 32 -5.21 -9.69 -8.84
N LEU A 33 -5.84 -8.74 -8.15
CA LEU A 33 -5.16 -7.50 -7.72
C LEU A 33 -3.93 -7.80 -6.86
N ILE A 34 -4.00 -8.81 -6.00
CA ILE A 34 -2.85 -9.25 -5.21
C ILE A 34 -1.74 -9.89 -6.06
N ASP A 35 -2.05 -10.58 -7.16
CA ASP A 35 -1.04 -11.07 -8.10
C ASP A 35 -0.31 -9.89 -8.78
N HIS A 36 -1.04 -8.83 -9.18
CA HIS A 36 -0.41 -7.63 -9.71
C HIS A 36 0.55 -6.97 -8.72
N ALA A 37 0.21 -6.96 -7.43
CA ALA A 37 1.09 -6.45 -6.38
C ALA A 37 2.30 -7.37 -6.14
N LEU A 38 2.09 -8.70 -6.13
CA LEU A 38 3.13 -9.71 -5.90
C LEU A 38 4.16 -9.73 -7.04
N ASP A 39 3.71 -9.70 -8.28
CA ASP A 39 4.55 -9.79 -9.48
C ASP A 39 5.58 -8.67 -9.56
N LYS A 40 5.27 -7.50 -9.01
CA LYS A 40 6.20 -6.36 -8.94
C LYS A 40 7.47 -6.65 -8.14
N TYR A 41 7.44 -7.66 -7.28
CA TYR A 41 8.57 -8.04 -6.44
C TYR A 41 9.34 -9.26 -6.97
N VAL A 42 8.80 -10.01 -7.94
CA VAL A 42 9.41 -11.27 -8.44
C VAL A 42 10.84 -11.05 -8.94
N GLU A 43 11.08 -9.97 -9.69
CA GLU A 43 12.40 -9.63 -10.23
C GLU A 43 13.27 -8.79 -9.27
N ILE A 44 12.77 -8.49 -8.06
CA ILE A 44 13.49 -7.66 -7.09
C ILE A 44 14.39 -8.54 -6.22
N LYS A 45 15.70 -8.31 -6.35
CA LYS A 45 16.70 -8.97 -5.50
C LYS A 45 16.59 -8.53 -4.04
N GLY A 46 16.80 -9.47 -3.13
CA GLY A 46 16.86 -9.20 -1.69
C GLY A 46 15.50 -9.09 -1.01
N VAL A 47 14.43 -9.57 -1.64
CA VAL A 47 13.14 -9.83 -0.96
C VAL A 47 13.29 -11.12 -0.15
N GLU A 48 13.11 -11.02 1.17
CA GLU A 48 13.25 -12.14 2.11
C GLU A 48 11.95 -12.95 2.22
N GLU A 49 10.81 -12.26 2.32
CA GLU A 49 9.47 -12.83 2.36
C GLU A 49 8.44 -11.77 1.96
N VAL A 50 7.30 -12.24 1.45
CA VAL A 50 6.09 -11.42 1.28
C VAL A 50 5.06 -11.85 2.32
N LEU A 51 4.58 -10.87 3.07
CA LEU A 51 3.55 -10.99 4.07
C LEU A 51 2.26 -10.42 3.49
N VAL A 52 1.16 -11.13 3.64
CA VAL A 52 -0.16 -10.66 3.24
C VAL A 52 -1.02 -10.58 4.48
N VAL A 53 -1.35 -9.39 4.92
CA VAL A 53 -2.24 -9.20 6.08
C VAL A 53 -3.68 -9.07 5.60
N THR A 54 -4.58 -9.85 6.18
CA THR A 54 -6.00 -9.90 5.84
C THR A 54 -6.84 -10.11 7.10
N ASN A 55 -8.13 -9.83 6.98
CA ASN A 55 -9.10 -10.10 8.03
C ASN A 55 -9.50 -11.58 8.11
N ALA A 56 -10.07 -11.99 9.24
CA ALA A 56 -10.49 -13.37 9.49
C ALA A 56 -11.62 -13.82 8.57
N LYS A 57 -12.48 -12.89 8.11
CA LYS A 57 -13.53 -13.19 7.13
C LYS A 57 -12.96 -13.74 5.82
N PHE A 58 -11.78 -13.26 5.39
CA PHE A 58 -11.17 -13.63 4.11
C PHE A 58 -9.88 -14.43 4.21
N ALA A 59 -9.45 -14.80 5.42
CA ALA A 59 -8.18 -15.46 5.67
C ALA A 59 -8.06 -16.80 4.91
N ASP A 60 -9.14 -17.58 4.82
CA ASP A 60 -9.14 -18.88 4.14
C ASP A 60 -9.00 -18.74 2.62
N GLN A 61 -9.69 -17.77 2.00
CA GLN A 61 -9.57 -17.50 0.56
C GLN A 61 -8.16 -17.00 0.21
N ILE A 62 -7.63 -16.05 0.99
CA ILE A 62 -6.25 -15.56 0.79
C ILE A 62 -5.22 -16.66 1.10
N GLY A 63 -5.48 -17.52 2.07
CA GLY A 63 -4.66 -18.69 2.38
C GLY A 63 -4.60 -19.68 1.22
N SER A 64 -5.74 -19.95 0.58
CA SER A 64 -5.84 -20.81 -0.60
C SER A 64 -5.06 -20.23 -1.78
N TRP A 65 -5.24 -18.93 -2.05
CA TRP A 65 -4.45 -18.20 -3.05
C TRP A 65 -2.93 -18.30 -2.76
N ALA A 66 -2.50 -18.09 -1.52
CA ALA A 66 -1.08 -18.13 -1.15
C ALA A 66 -0.49 -19.55 -1.30
N ALA A 67 -1.27 -20.60 -1.01
CA ALA A 67 -0.82 -21.99 -1.11
C ALA A 67 -0.47 -22.42 -2.55
N GLU A 68 -1.03 -21.74 -3.56
CA GLU A 68 -0.71 -21.95 -4.97
C GLU A 68 0.59 -21.24 -5.39
N ARG A 69 1.13 -20.31 -4.59
CA ARG A 69 2.31 -19.49 -4.92
C ARG A 69 3.65 -20.16 -4.54
N LYS A 70 3.71 -21.50 -4.57
CA LYS A 70 4.92 -22.28 -4.24
C LYS A 70 6.10 -22.04 -5.19
N GLY A 71 5.83 -21.53 -6.39
CA GLY A 71 6.85 -21.19 -7.40
C GLY A 71 7.43 -19.77 -7.27
N CYS A 72 6.95 -18.95 -6.33
CA CYS A 72 7.51 -17.61 -6.12
C CYS A 72 8.96 -17.71 -5.62
N PRO A 73 9.84 -16.75 -5.99
CA PRO A 73 11.25 -16.76 -5.58
C PRO A 73 11.45 -16.43 -4.09
N PHE A 74 10.38 -16.09 -3.38
CA PHE A 74 10.34 -15.82 -1.95
C PHE A 74 9.13 -16.51 -1.30
N PRO A 75 9.18 -16.83 0.00
CA PRO A 75 8.03 -17.29 0.74
C PRO A 75 6.90 -16.26 0.75
N VAL A 76 5.66 -16.74 0.62
CA VAL A 76 4.44 -15.93 0.80
C VAL A 76 3.73 -16.44 2.05
N ARG A 77 3.54 -15.56 3.05
CA ARG A 77 2.87 -15.90 4.32
C ARG A 77 1.66 -15.02 4.55
N VAL A 78 0.54 -15.63 4.89
CA VAL A 78 -0.70 -14.93 5.24
C VAL A 78 -0.72 -14.66 6.75
N ILE A 79 -1.11 -13.45 7.12
CA ILE A 79 -1.30 -12.97 8.49
C ILE A 79 -2.77 -12.63 8.65
N ASN A 80 -3.48 -13.42 9.46
CA ASN A 80 -4.86 -13.13 9.84
C ASN A 80 -4.86 -12.14 11.02
N ASP A 81 -5.46 -10.96 10.84
CA ASP A 81 -5.56 -9.92 11.86
C ASP A 81 -6.59 -10.23 12.97
N GLY A 82 -7.44 -11.24 12.76
CA GLY A 82 -8.46 -11.69 13.71
C GLY A 82 -9.78 -10.92 13.68
N THR A 83 -9.92 -9.91 12.82
CA THR A 83 -11.13 -9.10 12.69
C THR A 83 -12.15 -9.79 11.77
N HIS A 84 -13.43 -9.70 12.10
CA HIS A 84 -14.52 -10.32 11.33
C HIS A 84 -15.45 -9.31 10.66
N THR A 85 -15.49 -8.07 11.15
CA THR A 85 -16.38 -7.02 10.67
C THR A 85 -15.64 -5.71 10.33
N PRO A 86 -16.22 -4.86 9.45
CA PRO A 86 -15.65 -3.54 9.16
C PRO A 86 -15.44 -2.66 10.39
N GLU A 87 -16.26 -2.82 11.43
CA GLU A 87 -16.18 -2.07 12.69
C GLU A 87 -15.01 -2.51 13.58
N GLU A 88 -14.61 -3.78 13.49
CA GLU A 88 -13.49 -4.36 14.23
C GLU A 88 -12.12 -4.09 13.59
N ARG A 89 -12.10 -3.60 12.34
CA ARG A 89 -10.88 -3.45 11.55
C ARG A 89 -9.78 -2.68 12.32
N LEU A 90 -8.55 -3.18 12.25
CA LEU A 90 -7.40 -2.49 12.85
C LEU A 90 -7.02 -1.22 12.09
N GLY A 91 -7.32 -1.18 10.78
CA GLY A 91 -6.90 -0.12 9.88
C GLY A 91 -5.48 -0.35 9.34
N ALA A 92 -5.10 0.35 8.28
CA ALA A 92 -3.85 0.07 7.56
C ALA A 92 -2.58 0.17 8.44
N ILE A 93 -2.47 1.20 9.29
CA ILE A 93 -1.35 1.30 10.26
C ILE A 93 -1.47 0.24 11.35
N GLY A 94 -2.70 -0.07 11.77
CA GLY A 94 -2.98 -1.16 12.71
C GLY A 94 -2.48 -2.51 12.18
N ASP A 95 -2.77 -2.83 10.92
CA ASP A 95 -2.32 -4.06 10.25
C ASP A 95 -0.79 -4.12 10.10
N VAL A 96 -0.15 -2.99 9.79
CA VAL A 96 1.32 -2.90 9.76
C VAL A 96 1.89 -3.21 11.14
N LEU A 97 1.40 -2.56 12.21
CA LEU A 97 1.85 -2.80 13.58
C LEU A 97 1.56 -4.24 14.06
N PHE A 98 0.37 -4.75 13.77
CA PHE A 98 -0.02 -6.12 14.10
C PHE A 98 0.92 -7.15 13.46
N THR A 99 1.32 -6.89 12.22
CA THR A 99 2.25 -7.74 11.47
C THR A 99 3.67 -7.58 12.00
N LEU A 100 4.14 -6.37 12.27
CA LEU A 100 5.45 -6.10 12.86
C LEU A 100 5.66 -6.83 14.19
N ASP A 101 4.65 -6.88 15.05
CA ASP A 101 4.70 -7.57 16.35
C ASP A 101 4.86 -9.09 16.23
N ARG A 102 4.56 -9.66 15.06
CA ARG A 102 4.64 -11.11 14.77
C ARG A 102 5.81 -11.48 13.88
N VAL A 103 6.47 -10.49 13.27
CA VAL A 103 7.56 -10.71 12.34
C VAL A 103 8.85 -10.16 12.95
N PRO A 104 9.68 -11.03 13.55
CA PRO A 104 10.92 -10.57 14.17
C PRO A 104 11.90 -10.03 13.11
N GLY A 105 12.72 -9.07 13.52
CA GLY A 105 13.83 -8.56 12.74
C GLY A 105 13.89 -7.04 12.67
N LYS A 106 14.97 -6.54 12.07
CA LYS A 106 15.20 -5.11 11.79
C LYS A 106 15.32 -4.85 10.28
N ALA A 107 14.79 -5.75 9.46
CA ALA A 107 14.78 -5.58 8.02
C ALA A 107 13.98 -4.33 7.63
N ASP A 108 14.33 -3.74 6.50
CA ASP A 108 13.51 -2.72 5.85
C ASP A 108 12.22 -3.34 5.28
N TRP A 109 11.16 -2.55 5.23
CA TRP A 109 9.83 -2.99 4.76
C TRP A 109 9.37 -2.17 3.56
N ALA A 110 8.92 -2.86 2.52
CA ALA A 110 8.04 -2.27 1.51
C ALA A 110 6.59 -2.59 1.87
N VAL A 111 5.72 -1.59 1.94
CA VAL A 111 4.29 -1.75 2.22
C VAL A 111 3.49 -1.29 1.01
N ILE A 112 2.55 -2.10 0.55
CA ILE A 112 1.70 -1.79 -0.61
C ILE A 112 0.25 -2.19 -0.35
N GLY A 113 -0.71 -1.35 -0.74
CA GLY A 113 -2.12 -1.74 -0.80
C GLY A 113 -2.37 -2.79 -1.90
N SER A 114 -3.07 -3.88 -1.59
CA SER A 114 -3.41 -4.92 -2.57
C SER A 114 -4.25 -4.41 -3.75
N ASP A 115 -4.84 -3.23 -3.63
CA ASP A 115 -5.72 -2.56 -4.58
C ASP A 115 -5.04 -1.55 -5.49
N ASN A 116 -3.72 -1.40 -5.36
CA ASN A 116 -2.93 -0.47 -6.17
C ASN A 116 -2.46 -1.14 -7.47
N LEU A 117 -3.13 -0.79 -8.56
CA LEU A 117 -2.84 -1.30 -9.89
C LEU A 117 -2.06 -0.25 -10.69
N PHE A 118 -0.84 -0.56 -11.13
CA PHE A 118 -0.02 0.36 -11.93
C PHE A 118 0.96 -0.37 -12.84
N ASN A 119 1.35 0.26 -13.96
CA ASN A 119 2.21 -0.39 -14.95
C ASN A 119 3.70 -0.36 -14.60
N GLU A 120 4.19 0.72 -14.01
CA GLU A 120 5.62 0.86 -13.77
C GLU A 120 6.12 -0.15 -12.70
N GLY A 121 7.35 -0.64 -12.88
CA GLY A 121 8.01 -1.54 -11.95
C GLY A 121 8.59 -0.81 -10.73
N LEU A 122 9.08 -1.56 -9.74
CA LEU A 122 9.55 -0.99 -8.47
C LEU A 122 11.05 -0.66 -8.43
N ALA A 123 11.82 -0.95 -9.49
CA ALA A 123 13.28 -0.82 -9.46
C ALA A 123 13.74 0.61 -9.14
N SER A 124 13.20 1.61 -9.86
CA SER A 124 13.48 3.04 -9.67
C SER A 124 13.07 3.55 -8.28
N PHE A 125 11.90 3.13 -7.81
CA PHE A 125 11.40 3.43 -6.47
C PHE A 125 12.31 2.89 -5.36
N LEU A 126 12.69 1.62 -5.45
CA LEU A 126 13.55 0.97 -4.44
C LEU A 126 14.98 1.51 -4.49
N GLU A 127 15.48 1.90 -5.66
CA GLU A 127 16.77 2.58 -5.75
C GLU A 127 16.74 3.96 -5.08
N ALA A 128 15.70 4.76 -5.34
CA ALA A 128 15.49 6.03 -4.66
C ALA A 128 15.37 5.85 -3.14
N ALA A 129 14.58 4.88 -2.70
CA ALA A 129 14.40 4.61 -1.28
C ALA A 129 15.71 4.25 -0.57
N ARG A 130 16.55 3.41 -1.19
CA ARG A 130 17.86 3.05 -0.64
C ARG A 130 18.81 4.24 -0.52
N ARG A 131 18.77 5.18 -1.47
CA ARG A 131 19.57 6.42 -1.40
C ARG A 131 19.15 7.35 -0.27
N ASN A 132 17.88 7.28 0.14
CA ASN A 132 17.30 8.16 1.14
C ASN A 132 17.38 7.61 2.57
N ILE A 133 17.84 6.37 2.78
CA ILE A 133 18.00 5.80 4.13
C ILE A 133 18.82 6.78 5.02
N PRO A 134 18.34 7.11 6.23
CA PRO A 134 17.29 6.44 7.01
C PRO A 134 15.86 7.03 6.88
N ALA A 135 15.61 7.90 5.90
CA ALA A 135 14.30 8.50 5.65
C ALA A 135 13.32 7.54 4.97
N VAL A 136 12.04 7.72 5.26
CA VAL A 136 10.94 7.01 4.58
C VAL A 136 10.81 7.53 3.15
N THR A 137 10.54 6.62 2.21
CA THR A 137 10.21 7.00 0.82
C THR A 137 8.80 6.55 0.47
N ILE A 138 7.98 7.45 -0.07
CA ILE A 138 6.61 7.19 -0.46
C ILE A 138 6.49 7.12 -1.99
N GLY A 139 5.68 6.20 -2.49
CA GLY A 139 5.29 6.13 -3.90
C GLY A 139 4.18 7.13 -4.19
N CYS A 140 4.37 7.93 -5.23
CA CYS A 140 3.44 8.95 -5.66
C CYS A 140 3.09 8.83 -7.13
N TYR A 141 1.88 9.27 -7.46
CA TYR A 141 1.40 9.35 -8.84
C TYR A 141 0.82 10.74 -9.08
N ASP A 142 1.07 11.30 -10.25
CA ASP A 142 0.46 12.56 -10.66
C ASP A 142 -0.79 12.25 -11.47
N ILE A 143 -1.97 12.49 -10.89
CA ILE A 143 -3.24 12.21 -11.56
C ILE A 143 -3.58 13.26 -12.63
N GLY A 144 -2.75 14.30 -12.80
CA GLY A 144 -2.89 15.34 -13.83
C GLY A 144 -4.05 16.32 -13.61
N ASP A 145 -4.92 16.05 -12.65
CA ASP A 145 -6.05 16.90 -12.27
C ASP A 145 -6.08 17.09 -10.75
N THR A 146 -5.85 18.34 -10.33
CA THR A 146 -5.88 18.72 -8.92
C THR A 146 -7.26 18.51 -8.30
N SER A 147 -8.36 18.70 -9.03
CA SER A 147 -9.72 18.57 -8.47
C SER A 147 -10.06 17.12 -8.06
N GLY A 148 -9.57 16.14 -8.82
CA GLY A 148 -9.67 14.72 -8.50
C GLY A 148 -8.86 14.28 -7.27
N ALA A 149 -7.92 15.10 -6.79
CA ALA A 149 -6.98 14.73 -5.73
C ALA A 149 -7.60 14.72 -4.33
N THR A 150 -8.81 15.29 -4.16
CA THR A 150 -9.58 15.38 -2.89
C THR A 150 -9.84 14.02 -2.22
N LYS A 151 -9.73 12.90 -2.95
CA LYS A 151 -9.96 11.54 -2.45
C LYS A 151 -8.71 10.88 -1.84
N TYR A 152 -7.55 11.51 -1.98
CA TYR A 152 -6.24 10.92 -1.70
C TYR A 152 -5.40 11.79 -0.75
N GLY A 153 -4.26 11.25 -0.31
CA GLY A 153 -3.21 12.03 0.33
C GLY A 153 -2.45 12.85 -0.71
N VAL A 154 -2.59 14.16 -0.69
CA VAL A 154 -1.98 15.10 -1.64
C VAL A 154 -0.61 15.50 -1.15
N VAL A 155 0.38 15.48 -2.04
CA VAL A 155 1.79 15.67 -1.72
C VAL A 155 2.36 16.84 -2.52
N GLU A 156 3.14 17.69 -1.86
CA GLU A 156 4.03 18.65 -2.51
C GLU A 156 5.48 18.25 -2.24
N ILE A 157 6.34 18.38 -3.25
CA ILE A 157 7.74 17.94 -3.18
C ILE A 157 8.67 19.01 -3.76
N ASP A 158 9.91 19.05 -3.27
CA ASP A 158 10.96 19.86 -3.86
C ASP A 158 11.59 19.19 -5.10
N ALA A 159 12.53 19.88 -5.74
CA ALA A 159 13.23 19.38 -6.93
C ALA A 159 14.08 18.11 -6.68
N ARG A 160 14.34 17.76 -5.42
CA ARG A 160 15.08 16.55 -5.01
C ARG A 160 14.13 15.43 -4.58
N GLY A 161 12.82 15.66 -4.63
CA GLY A 161 11.81 14.71 -4.18
C GLY A 161 11.58 14.69 -2.67
N LYS A 162 12.10 15.66 -1.91
CA LYS A 162 11.78 15.79 -0.48
C LYS A 162 10.35 16.30 -0.34
N VAL A 163 9.56 15.66 0.53
CA VAL A 163 8.19 16.06 0.84
C VAL A 163 8.19 17.40 1.59
N LEU A 164 7.48 18.38 1.05
CA LEU A 164 7.28 19.70 1.63
C LEU A 164 5.96 19.79 2.41
N SER A 165 4.93 19.09 1.93
CA SER A 165 3.63 18.98 2.57
C SER A 165 2.97 17.66 2.21
N LEU A 166 2.14 17.14 3.13
CA LEU A 166 1.20 16.08 2.85
C LEU A 166 -0.11 16.34 3.59
N GLU A 167 -1.21 16.36 2.84
CA GLU A 167 -2.55 16.55 3.39
C GLU A 167 -3.46 15.38 2.98
N GLU A 168 -4.06 14.70 3.94
CA GLU A 168 -5.00 13.60 3.69
C GLU A 168 -6.38 14.15 3.30
N LYS A 169 -6.82 13.87 2.08
CA LYS A 169 -8.15 14.21 1.55
C LYS A 169 -8.52 15.69 1.74
N PRO A 170 -7.67 16.63 1.28
CA PRO A 170 -7.93 18.05 1.43
C PRO A 170 -9.17 18.45 0.63
N LYS A 171 -9.94 19.41 1.15
CA LYS A 171 -11.06 20.01 0.41
C LYS A 171 -10.58 20.83 -0.79
N GLU A 172 -9.42 21.47 -0.65
CA GLU A 172 -8.78 22.32 -1.65
C GLU A 172 -7.34 21.84 -1.90
N PRO A 173 -7.18 20.81 -2.74
CA PRO A 173 -5.86 20.23 -3.03
C PRO A 173 -4.93 21.25 -3.71
N ARG A 174 -3.67 21.31 -3.26
CA ARG A 174 -2.64 22.21 -3.79
C ARG A 174 -1.81 21.62 -4.92
N SER A 175 -1.96 20.32 -5.15
CA SER A 175 -1.16 19.53 -6.08
C SER A 175 -2.00 18.39 -6.64
N SER A 176 -1.70 17.94 -7.86
CA SER A 176 -2.24 16.71 -8.45
C SER A 176 -1.40 15.47 -8.12
N LEU A 177 -0.29 15.63 -7.40
CA LEU A 177 0.56 14.53 -6.93
C LEU A 177 -0.07 13.90 -5.68
N ILE A 178 -0.37 12.60 -5.74
CA ILE A 178 -1.00 11.85 -4.67
C ILE A 178 -0.12 10.70 -4.18
N SER A 179 -0.32 10.25 -2.93
CA SER A 179 0.32 9.06 -2.37
C SER A 179 -0.43 7.78 -2.76
N MET A 180 0.28 6.76 -3.26
CA MET A 180 -0.28 5.53 -3.82
C MET A 180 -0.41 4.38 -2.80
N CYS A 181 -0.48 4.64 -1.49
CA CYS A 181 -0.41 3.58 -0.48
C CYS A 181 0.77 2.59 -0.71
N LEU A 182 1.89 3.12 -1.22
CA LEU A 182 3.14 2.41 -1.47
C LEU A 182 4.24 3.11 -0.68
N TYR A 183 4.92 2.38 0.18
CA TYR A 183 5.86 2.94 1.14
C TYR A 183 7.10 2.06 1.26
N TYR A 184 8.26 2.69 1.42
CA TYR A 184 9.48 2.04 1.88
C TYR A 184 9.84 2.59 3.26
N PHE A 185 9.83 1.72 4.25
CA PHE A 185 10.19 2.01 5.63
C PHE A 185 11.54 1.37 5.95
N PRO A 186 12.61 2.16 6.11
CA PRO A 186 13.84 1.66 6.68
C PRO A 186 13.57 1.02 8.05
N GLY A 187 14.29 -0.05 8.42
CA GLY A 187 14.03 -0.77 9.67
C GLY A 187 14.10 0.13 10.91
N ALA A 188 14.94 1.16 10.87
CA ALA A 188 15.06 2.17 11.91
C ALA A 188 13.83 3.10 12.05
N SER A 189 13.00 3.24 11.01
CA SER A 189 11.80 4.10 11.03
C SER A 189 10.56 3.40 11.57
N LEU A 190 10.52 2.06 11.56
CA LEU A 190 9.31 1.28 11.89
C LEU A 190 8.76 1.57 13.29
N GLY A 191 9.64 1.87 14.26
CA GLY A 191 9.24 2.20 15.62
C GLY A 191 8.36 3.46 15.72
N ARG A 192 8.46 4.38 14.74
CA ARG A 192 7.75 5.67 14.73
C ARG A 192 6.24 5.50 14.56
N MET A 193 5.78 4.43 13.92
CA MET A 193 4.35 4.14 13.78
C MET A 193 3.68 3.92 15.14
N ARG A 194 4.38 3.29 16.11
CA ARG A 194 3.84 3.09 17.46
C ARG A 194 3.67 4.43 18.18
N THR A 195 4.64 5.33 18.05
CA THR A 195 4.56 6.69 18.60
C THR A 195 3.40 7.46 17.97
N PHE A 196 3.21 7.39 16.65
CA PHE A 196 2.08 8.01 15.98
C PHE A 196 0.72 7.54 16.53
N VAL A 197 0.54 6.24 16.69
CA VAL A 197 -0.71 5.68 17.24
C VAL A 197 -0.92 6.14 18.69
N GLN A 198 0.14 6.18 19.51
CA GLN A 198 0.06 6.66 20.89
C GLN A 198 -0.32 8.15 20.99
N GLU A 199 0.22 8.99 20.11
CA GLU A 199 -0.04 10.43 20.12
C GLU A 199 -1.41 10.81 19.53
N THR A 200 -1.90 10.06 18.54
CA THR A 200 -3.06 10.45 17.74
C THR A 200 -4.28 9.55 17.91
N GLY A 201 -4.10 8.32 18.39
CA GLY A 201 -5.14 7.29 18.43
C GLY A 201 -5.59 6.79 17.05
N ARG A 202 -4.95 7.22 15.96
CA ARG A 202 -5.36 6.89 14.58
C ARG A 202 -4.61 5.66 14.07
N THR A 203 -5.33 4.72 13.46
CA THR A 203 -4.75 3.48 12.90
C THR A 203 -5.17 3.20 11.45
N ASP A 204 -6.15 3.94 10.93
CA ASP A 204 -6.80 3.68 9.64
C ASP A 204 -6.23 4.48 8.46
N THR A 205 -5.19 5.28 8.70
CA THR A 205 -4.70 6.28 7.75
C THR A 205 -3.18 6.27 7.62
N THR A 206 -2.69 5.71 6.52
CA THR A 206 -1.26 5.77 6.17
C THR A 206 -0.85 7.20 5.78
N GLY A 207 -1.68 7.93 5.05
CA GLY A 207 -1.45 9.34 4.74
C GLY A 207 -1.33 10.21 6.01
N GLY A 208 -2.20 10.00 7.00
CA GLY A 208 -2.10 10.69 8.29
C GLY A 208 -0.83 10.36 9.07
N TYR A 209 -0.33 9.12 8.98
CA TYR A 209 0.98 8.76 9.54
C TYR A 209 2.11 9.52 8.84
N ILE A 210 2.13 9.57 7.50
CA ILE A 210 3.17 10.30 6.77
C ILE A 210 3.07 11.81 7.04
N GLN A 211 1.86 12.36 7.14
CA GLN A 211 1.61 13.75 7.54
C GLN A 211 2.23 14.05 8.91
N TRP A 212 2.03 13.15 9.88
CA TRP A 212 2.65 13.25 11.19
C TRP A 212 4.17 13.11 11.13
N LEU A 213 4.68 12.22 10.29
CA LEU A 213 6.10 11.90 10.16
C LEU A 213 6.90 13.07 9.56
N PHE A 214 6.45 13.66 8.45
CA PHE A 214 7.22 14.71 7.76
C PHE A 214 7.41 15.97 8.62
N SER A 215 6.51 16.21 9.58
CA SER A 215 6.64 17.32 10.53
C SER A 215 7.78 17.14 11.55
N ARG A 216 8.35 15.93 11.62
CA ARG A 216 9.39 15.54 12.59
C ARG A 216 10.71 15.18 11.92
N GLU A 217 10.65 14.71 10.68
CA GLU A 217 11.81 14.22 9.96
C GLU A 217 11.63 14.25 8.45
N ASP A 218 12.74 14.03 7.74
CA ASP A 218 12.72 14.00 6.29
C ASP A 218 11.94 12.79 5.77
N VAL A 219 11.07 13.05 4.81
CA VAL A 219 10.35 12.06 4.00
C VAL A 219 10.60 12.41 2.54
N PHE A 220 10.82 11.39 1.72
CA PHE A 220 11.02 11.55 0.28
C PHE A 220 9.89 10.90 -0.50
N ALA A 221 9.66 11.35 -1.72
CA ALA A 221 8.69 10.80 -2.63
C ALA A 221 9.36 10.35 -3.93
N HIS A 222 8.81 9.30 -4.51
CA HIS A 222 9.16 8.84 -5.85
C HIS A 222 7.92 8.91 -6.73
N ARG A 223 8.02 9.64 -7.83
CA ARG A 223 6.93 9.78 -8.79
C ARG A 223 6.98 8.65 -9.80
N PHE A 224 5.91 7.85 -9.84
CA PHE A 224 5.65 6.88 -10.89
C PHE A 224 4.98 7.55 -12.10
N GLY A 225 5.28 7.02 -13.29
CA GLY A 225 4.59 7.27 -14.53
C GLY A 225 3.73 6.08 -14.98
N GLY A 226 3.36 6.08 -16.25
CA GLY A 226 2.45 5.06 -16.81
C GLY A 226 1.00 5.30 -16.38
N LYS A 227 0.22 4.22 -16.23
CA LYS A 227 -1.14 4.30 -15.68
C LYS A 227 -1.16 3.77 -14.25
N TRP A 228 -2.04 4.35 -13.44
CA TRP A 228 -2.34 3.91 -12.09
C TRP A 228 -3.85 3.94 -11.85
N TYR A 229 -4.33 2.97 -11.07
CA TYR A 229 -5.72 2.82 -10.64
C TYR A 229 -5.75 2.37 -9.18
N ASP A 230 -6.51 3.11 -8.35
CA ASP A 230 -6.93 2.66 -7.03
C ASP A 230 -8.31 2.02 -7.14
N ILE A 231 -8.40 0.70 -6.94
CA ILE A 231 -9.64 -0.05 -7.10
C ILE A 231 -10.51 0.12 -5.85
N GLY A 232 -11.09 1.30 -5.63
CA GLY A 232 -11.85 1.62 -4.41
C GLY A 232 -13.37 1.50 -4.52
N SER A 233 -13.90 1.40 -5.73
CA SER A 233 -15.33 1.50 -6.07
C SER A 233 -15.67 0.70 -7.34
N LEU A 234 -16.95 0.41 -7.58
CA LEU A 234 -17.37 -0.29 -8.80
C LEU A 234 -16.95 0.48 -10.07
N GLU A 235 -17.04 1.80 -10.04
CA GLU A 235 -16.61 2.68 -11.14
C GLU A 235 -15.12 2.52 -11.44
N SER A 236 -14.25 2.67 -10.42
CA SER A 236 -12.80 2.51 -10.60
C SER A 236 -12.41 1.10 -11.05
N TYR A 237 -13.13 0.08 -10.58
CA TYR A 237 -12.94 -1.29 -11.02
C TYR A 237 -13.32 -1.49 -12.49
N GLN A 238 -14.50 -1.01 -12.91
CA GLN A 238 -14.94 -1.08 -14.31
C GLN A 238 -14.01 -0.31 -15.24
N GLU A 239 -13.49 0.82 -14.77
CA GLU A 239 -12.54 1.62 -15.54
C GLU A 239 -11.22 0.88 -15.74
N ALA A 240 -10.70 0.27 -14.67
CA ALA A 240 -9.51 -0.58 -14.76
C ALA A 240 -9.74 -1.77 -15.70
N GLN A 241 -10.90 -2.42 -15.68
CA GLN A 241 -11.22 -3.51 -16.62
C GLN A 241 -11.15 -3.10 -18.09
N LYS A 242 -11.56 -1.86 -18.40
CA LYS A 242 -11.56 -1.34 -19.78
C LYS A 242 -10.18 -0.90 -20.23
N GLN A 243 -9.43 -0.25 -19.33
CA GLN A 243 -8.25 0.52 -19.71
C GLN A 243 -6.92 -0.10 -19.30
N PHE A 244 -6.92 -0.99 -18.30
CA PHE A 244 -5.72 -1.66 -17.85
C PHE A 244 -5.45 -2.87 -18.73
N LEU A 245 -4.58 -2.68 -19.72
CA LEU A 245 -4.04 -3.76 -20.52
C LEU A 245 -2.82 -4.32 -19.78
N SER A 246 -2.79 -5.64 -19.56
CA SER A 246 -1.54 -6.30 -19.20
C SER A 246 -0.56 -6.10 -20.36
N LYS A 247 0.63 -5.58 -20.06
CA LYS A 247 1.73 -5.53 -21.00
C LYS A 247 2.44 -6.88 -21.03
#